data_AF-A0ABD7TGP3-F1
#
_entry.id   AF-A0ABD7TGP3-F1
#
_cell.length_a   1.000
_cell.length_b   1.000
_cell.length_c   1.000
_cell.angle_alpha   90.00
_cell.angle_beta   90.00
_cell.angle_gamma   90.00
#
_symmetry.space_group_name_H-M   'P 1'
#
loop_
_entity.id
_entity.type
_entity.pdbx_description
1 polymer ?
#
loop_
_entity_poly.entity_id
_entity_poly.type
_entity_poly.pdbx_seq_one_letter_code
_entity_poly.pdbx_strand_id
1 'polypeptide(L)'
;MRSSLLAGMLATMALVNTVGAATSTCPSIQAIKQTEMINGGYRYEASQPDGRAWIGENPLAAASYLNDSTFHDARYDANNKTVTCTYKGPMNNDASFSVALKPVSAWNLIPPIGEWKGTYCEALAISKCSFTHQ
;
A
#
# COMPACT_ATOMS: atom_id res chain seq x y z
N MET A 1 11.75 10.92 68.58
CA MET A 1 12.20 10.57 67.21
C MET A 1 11.06 10.96 66.27
N ARG A 2 11.31 11.89 65.33
CA ARG A 2 10.30 12.39 64.38
C ARG A 2 10.40 11.58 63.09
N SER A 3 9.35 10.84 62.76
CA SER A 3 9.29 10.02 61.53
C SER A 3 8.82 10.90 60.37
N SER A 4 9.71 11.14 59.41
CA SER A 4 9.40 11.84 58.16
C SER A 4 8.73 10.87 57.18
N LEU A 5 7.48 11.14 56.81
CA LEU A 5 6.76 10.42 55.76
C LEU A 5 7.26 10.90 54.39
N LEU A 6 7.95 10.01 53.66
CA LEU A 6 8.33 10.23 52.26
C LEU A 6 7.12 10.00 51.36
N ALA A 7 6.60 11.07 50.74
CA ALA A 7 5.59 11.00 49.69
C ALA A 7 6.25 10.63 48.36
N GLY A 8 6.06 9.38 47.92
CA GLY A 8 6.47 8.91 46.59
C GLY A 8 5.44 9.31 45.54
N MET A 9 5.75 10.32 44.73
CA MET A 9 4.99 10.62 43.50
C MET A 9 5.33 9.57 42.44
N LEU A 10 4.37 8.68 42.15
CA LEU A 10 4.41 7.83 40.97
C LEU A 10 4.04 8.68 39.75
N ALA A 11 5.04 9.11 38.99
CA ALA A 11 4.84 9.75 37.69
C ALA A 11 4.36 8.69 36.69
N THR A 12 3.07 8.67 36.40
CA THR A 12 2.51 7.88 35.29
C THR A 12 2.99 8.48 33.97
N MET A 13 3.95 7.82 33.32
CA MET A 13 4.32 8.13 31.94
C MET A 13 3.13 7.78 31.04
N ALA A 14 2.41 8.78 30.57
CA ALA A 14 1.44 8.62 29.50
C ALA A 14 2.22 8.34 28.21
N LEU A 15 2.16 7.11 27.71
CA LEU A 15 2.62 6.75 26.38
C LEU A 15 1.67 7.40 25.36
N VAL A 16 2.00 8.62 24.94
CA VAL A 16 1.36 9.26 23.78
C VAL A 16 1.86 8.54 22.53
N ASN A 17 1.10 7.56 22.05
CA ASN A 17 1.30 6.98 20.72
C ASN A 17 0.96 8.06 19.69
N THR A 18 1.95 8.82 19.25
CA THR A 18 1.83 9.61 18.02
C THR A 18 1.77 8.61 16.87
N VAL A 19 0.57 8.32 16.36
CA VAL A 19 0.39 7.59 15.09
C VAL A 19 1.02 8.45 14.00
N GLY A 20 2.29 8.16 13.69
CA GLY A 20 3.01 8.81 12.60
C GLY A 20 2.40 8.38 11.28
N ALA A 21 2.30 9.32 10.33
CA ALA A 21 1.85 9.00 8.99
C ALA A 21 2.82 8.01 8.34
N ALA A 22 2.32 6.83 7.97
CA ALA A 22 3.10 5.80 7.30
C ALA A 22 3.24 6.15 5.81
N THR A 23 4.43 5.92 5.25
CA THR A 23 4.68 6.10 3.81
C THR A 23 4.52 4.78 3.09
N SER A 24 3.91 4.79 1.91
CA SER A 24 3.68 3.59 1.11
C SER A 24 3.73 3.89 -0.36
N THR A 25 4.02 2.87 -1.15
CA THR A 25 4.00 2.91 -2.61
C THR A 25 3.51 1.57 -3.13
N CYS A 26 3.25 1.50 -4.44
CA CYS A 26 2.89 0.26 -5.11
C CYS A 26 3.96 -0.83 -4.87
N PRO A 27 3.58 -2.11 -4.83
CA PRO A 27 4.55 -3.19 -4.69
C PRO A 27 5.38 -3.35 -5.97
N SER A 28 6.64 -3.76 -5.85
CA SER A 28 7.38 -4.21 -7.04
C SER A 28 6.84 -5.57 -7.51
N ILE A 29 7.05 -5.91 -8.79
CA ILE A 29 6.67 -7.22 -9.34
C ILE A 29 7.21 -8.38 -8.47
N GLN A 30 8.44 -8.26 -7.99
CA GLN A 30 9.10 -9.29 -7.17
C GLN A 30 8.48 -9.45 -5.78
N ALA A 31 7.77 -8.43 -5.29
CA ALA A 31 7.08 -8.48 -4.00
C ALA A 31 5.65 -9.04 -4.11
N ILE A 32 5.09 -9.13 -5.32
CA ILE A 32 3.75 -9.63 -5.57
C ILE A 32 3.81 -11.16 -5.67
N LYS A 33 2.99 -11.83 -4.88
CA LYS A 33 2.72 -13.26 -4.98
C LYS A 33 1.49 -13.46 -5.84
N GLN A 34 1.57 -14.43 -6.74
CA GLN A 34 0.47 -14.82 -7.61
C GLN A 34 0.01 -16.24 -7.28
N THR A 35 -1.30 -16.44 -7.17
CA THR A 35 -1.92 -17.74 -6.87
C THR A 35 -3.05 -18.02 -7.87
N GLU A 36 -3.11 -19.24 -8.41
CA GLU A 36 -4.21 -19.67 -9.28
C GLU A 36 -5.53 -19.75 -8.51
N MET A 37 -6.61 -19.29 -9.15
CA MET A 37 -7.95 -19.38 -8.57
C MET A 37 -8.70 -20.62 -9.07
N ILE A 38 -9.62 -21.14 -8.26
CA ILE A 38 -10.38 -22.39 -8.54
C ILE A 38 -11.13 -22.34 -9.88
N ASN A 39 -11.62 -21.16 -10.27
CA ASN A 39 -12.40 -20.97 -11.50
C ASN A 39 -11.58 -20.38 -12.66
N GLY A 40 -10.25 -20.48 -12.60
CA GLY A 40 -9.34 -19.87 -13.56
C GLY A 40 -8.93 -18.44 -13.19
N GLY A 41 -7.91 -17.94 -13.89
CA GLY A 41 -7.28 -16.67 -13.58
C GLY A 41 -6.44 -16.71 -12.30
N TYR A 42 -6.05 -15.54 -11.83
CA TYR A 42 -5.08 -15.38 -10.76
C TYR A 42 -5.44 -14.31 -9.75
N ARG A 43 -5.01 -14.54 -8.52
CA ARG A 43 -5.01 -13.60 -7.41
C ARG A 43 -3.60 -13.11 -7.14
N TYR A 44 -3.46 -11.83 -6.83
CA TYR A 44 -2.21 -11.12 -6.63
C TYR A 44 -2.19 -10.48 -5.25
N GLU A 45 -1.14 -10.74 -4.47
CA GLU A 45 -1.01 -10.24 -3.09
C GLU A 45 0.40 -9.76 -2.79
N ALA A 46 0.53 -8.60 -2.16
CA ALA A 46 1.80 -8.13 -1.61
C ALA A 46 1.60 -7.53 -0.22
N SER A 47 2.41 -7.97 0.75
CA SER A 47 2.31 -7.50 2.13
C SER A 47 2.86 -6.09 2.29
N GLN A 48 2.24 -5.32 3.18
CA GLN A 48 2.68 -4.00 3.60
C GLN A 48 3.25 -4.07 5.02
N PRO A 49 4.25 -3.23 5.38
CA PRO A 49 4.83 -3.24 6.72
C PRO A 49 3.85 -2.97 7.87
N ASP A 50 2.73 -2.31 7.58
CA ASP A 50 1.66 -2.03 8.56
C ASP A 50 0.67 -3.21 8.76
N GLY A 51 0.97 -4.38 8.16
CA GLY A 51 0.15 -5.59 8.29
C GLY A 51 -1.00 -5.68 7.29
N ARG A 52 -1.26 -4.65 6.49
CA ARG A 52 -2.22 -4.73 5.37
C ARG A 52 -1.58 -5.42 4.16
N ALA A 53 -2.40 -5.64 3.14
CA ALA A 53 -1.96 -6.20 1.88
C ALA A 53 -2.53 -5.41 0.69
N TRP A 54 -1.71 -5.31 -0.35
CA TRP A 54 -2.15 -5.03 -1.70
C TRP A 54 -2.81 -6.28 -2.25
N ILE A 55 -4.04 -6.18 -2.75
CA ILE A 55 -4.82 -7.32 -3.21
C ILE A 55 -5.43 -7.02 -4.58
N GLY A 56 -5.30 -7.96 -5.51
CA GLY A 56 -5.86 -7.88 -6.86
C GLY A 56 -6.27 -9.24 -7.38
N GLU A 57 -7.18 -9.27 -8.36
CA GLU A 57 -7.59 -10.50 -9.04
C GLU A 57 -7.76 -10.19 -10.54
N ASN A 58 -7.33 -11.12 -11.38
CA ASN A 58 -7.68 -11.15 -12.80
C ASN A 58 -8.24 -12.55 -13.13
N PRO A 59 -9.58 -12.72 -13.13
CA PRO A 59 -10.20 -14.01 -13.44
C PRO A 59 -10.07 -14.40 -14.93
N LEU A 60 -9.68 -13.48 -15.80
CA LEU A 60 -9.56 -13.69 -17.24
C LEU A 60 -8.12 -14.00 -17.69
N ALA A 61 -7.14 -13.89 -16.78
CA ALA A 61 -5.75 -14.16 -17.10
C ALA A 61 -5.58 -15.64 -17.49
N ALA A 62 -5.34 -15.89 -18.78
CA ALA A 62 -5.19 -17.23 -19.34
C ALA A 62 -3.86 -17.91 -18.96
N ALA A 63 -2.88 -17.14 -18.51
CA ALA A 63 -1.57 -17.61 -18.07
C ALA A 63 -0.97 -16.67 -17.02
N SER A 64 0.15 -17.08 -16.44
CA SER A 64 0.92 -16.24 -15.54
C SER A 64 1.76 -15.22 -16.32
N TYR A 65 1.42 -13.93 -16.17
CA TYR A 65 2.12 -12.81 -16.80
C TYR A 65 2.83 -11.89 -15.81
N LEU A 66 2.89 -12.26 -14.52
CA LEU A 66 3.41 -11.37 -13.47
C LEU A 66 4.85 -10.91 -13.76
N ASN A 67 5.74 -11.85 -14.13
CA ASN A 67 7.14 -11.54 -14.38
C ASN A 67 7.39 -10.70 -15.64
N ASP A 68 6.44 -10.71 -16.57
CA ASP A 68 6.49 -9.91 -17.81
C ASP A 68 5.76 -8.57 -17.67
N SER A 69 5.13 -8.33 -16.53
CA SER A 69 4.37 -7.12 -16.28
C SER A 69 5.25 -5.99 -15.77
N THR A 70 4.92 -4.76 -16.15
CA THR A 70 5.59 -3.55 -15.66
C THR A 70 4.58 -2.60 -15.02
N PHE A 71 5.03 -1.84 -14.03
CA PHE A 71 4.21 -0.80 -13.41
C PHE A 71 3.80 0.23 -14.46
N HIS A 72 2.51 0.57 -14.46
CA HIS A 72 1.94 1.53 -15.40
C HIS A 72 1.48 2.79 -14.66
N ASP A 73 0.60 2.65 -13.68
CA ASP A 73 0.05 3.79 -12.95
C ASP A 73 -0.43 3.44 -11.54
N ALA A 74 -0.59 4.48 -10.72
CA ALA A 74 -1.25 4.44 -9.42
C ALA A 74 -2.40 5.45 -9.36
N ARG A 75 -3.54 5.07 -8.78
CA ARG A 75 -4.72 5.93 -8.63
C ARG A 75 -5.23 5.90 -7.21
N TYR A 76 -5.54 7.07 -6.65
CA TYR A 76 -6.26 7.19 -5.40
C TYR A 76 -7.74 7.48 -5.64
N ASP A 77 -8.60 6.67 -5.04
CA ASP A 77 -10.04 6.90 -4.95
C ASP A 77 -10.38 7.36 -3.53
N ALA A 78 -10.75 8.64 -3.40
CA ALA A 78 -11.10 9.24 -2.12
C ALA A 78 -12.42 8.73 -1.55
N ASN A 79 -13.38 8.31 -2.40
CA ASN A 79 -14.67 7.81 -1.95
C ASN A 79 -14.52 6.44 -1.30
N ASN A 80 -13.71 5.58 -1.93
CA ASN A 80 -13.44 4.22 -1.45
C ASN A 80 -12.20 4.12 -0.56
N LYS A 81 -11.50 5.25 -0.33
CA LYS A 81 -10.22 5.31 0.40
C LYS A 81 -9.28 4.20 -0.07
N THR A 82 -9.03 4.14 -1.37
CA THR A 82 -8.30 3.03 -1.98
C THR A 82 -7.22 3.57 -2.88
N VAL A 83 -6.00 3.02 -2.79
CA VAL A 83 -4.98 3.22 -3.82
C VAL A 83 -4.91 1.97 -4.66
N THR A 84 -5.01 2.11 -5.99
CA THR A 84 -4.92 1.02 -6.96
C THR A 84 -3.68 1.21 -7.80
N CYS A 85 -2.87 0.16 -7.91
CA CYS A 85 -1.67 0.11 -8.73
C CYS A 85 -1.92 -0.82 -9.91
N THR A 86 -1.69 -0.34 -11.13
CA THR A 86 -1.92 -1.07 -12.37
C THR A 86 -0.60 -1.50 -12.99
N TYR A 87 -0.55 -2.76 -13.43
CA TYR A 87 0.59 -3.36 -14.12
C TYR A 87 0.13 -3.89 -15.47
N LYS A 88 0.96 -3.72 -16.50
CA LYS A 88 0.69 -4.17 -17.85
C LYS A 88 1.78 -5.11 -18.34
N GLY A 89 1.38 -6.28 -18.84
CA GLY A 89 2.26 -7.21 -19.56
C GLY A 89 2.06 -7.17 -21.09
N PRO A 90 2.77 -8.04 -21.84
CA PRO A 90 2.87 -7.99 -23.30
C PRO A 90 1.57 -8.29 -24.07
N MET A 91 0.52 -8.80 -23.40
CA MET A 91 -0.75 -9.23 -24.01
C MET A 91 -1.96 -8.37 -23.59
N ASN A 92 -1.78 -7.04 -23.48
CA ASN A 92 -2.85 -6.10 -23.10
C ASN A 92 -3.64 -6.56 -21.86
N ASN A 93 -4.97 -6.67 -21.95
CA ASN A 93 -5.85 -6.94 -20.81
C ASN A 93 -5.63 -8.33 -20.19
N ASP A 94 -5.25 -9.34 -20.99
CA ASP A 94 -5.02 -10.70 -20.49
C ASP A 94 -3.81 -10.77 -19.57
N ALA A 95 -2.85 -9.88 -19.80
CA ALA A 95 -1.61 -9.73 -19.04
C ALA A 95 -1.59 -8.47 -18.15
N SER A 96 -2.70 -7.74 -18.04
CA SER A 96 -2.82 -6.60 -17.15
C SER A 96 -3.50 -7.02 -15.86
N PHE A 97 -3.02 -6.49 -14.74
CA PHE A 97 -3.67 -6.69 -13.45
C PHE A 97 -3.49 -5.45 -12.59
N SER A 98 -4.36 -5.31 -11.60
CA SER A 98 -4.26 -4.24 -10.62
C SER A 98 -4.31 -4.82 -9.22
N VAL A 99 -3.51 -4.26 -8.31
CA VAL A 99 -3.62 -4.52 -6.87
C VAL A 99 -4.04 -3.26 -6.16
N ALA A 100 -4.92 -3.41 -5.18
CA ALA A 100 -5.48 -2.31 -4.41
C ALA A 100 -5.11 -2.43 -2.94
N LEU A 101 -4.76 -1.30 -2.33
CA LEU A 101 -4.61 -1.16 -0.90
C LEU A 101 -5.82 -0.43 -0.33
N LYS A 102 -6.41 -1.00 0.71
CA LYS A 102 -7.56 -0.43 1.41
C LYS A 102 -7.57 -0.81 2.90
N PRO A 103 -8.10 0.05 3.79
CA PRO A 103 -8.47 1.45 3.54
C PRO A 103 -7.25 2.37 3.68
N VAL A 104 -7.06 3.32 2.77
CA VAL A 104 -6.02 4.37 2.84
C VAL A 104 -6.62 5.62 3.48
N SER A 105 -6.52 5.71 4.80
CA SER A 105 -7.01 6.86 5.58
C SER A 105 -6.01 8.00 5.59
N ALA A 106 -6.50 9.23 5.67
CA ALA A 106 -5.67 10.44 5.71
C ALA A 106 -4.60 10.48 4.59
N TRP A 107 -4.97 10.02 3.38
CA TRP A 107 -4.09 10.04 2.22
C TRP A 107 -3.54 11.45 2.00
N ASN A 108 -2.22 11.55 1.87
CA ASN A 108 -1.55 12.83 1.71
C ASN A 108 -0.27 12.68 0.86
N LEU A 109 0.15 13.80 0.28
CA LEU A 109 1.28 13.93 -0.65
C LEU A 109 2.34 14.88 -0.11
N ILE A 110 2.55 14.93 1.22
CA ILE A 110 3.47 15.85 1.89
C ILE A 110 4.85 15.83 1.21
N PRO A 111 5.26 16.90 0.52
CA PRO A 111 6.47 16.90 -0.29
C PRO A 111 7.75 16.57 0.50
N PRO A 112 8.75 15.93 -0.14
CA PRO A 112 8.81 15.54 -1.55
C PRO A 112 8.43 14.06 -1.73
N ILE A 113 7.18 13.66 -1.46
CA ILE A 113 6.73 12.30 -1.77
C ILE A 113 6.03 12.23 -3.13
N GLY A 114 6.77 11.66 -4.09
CA GLY A 114 6.25 11.26 -5.39
C GLY A 114 5.95 12.38 -6.38
N GLU A 115 5.55 11.96 -7.59
CA GLU A 115 5.26 12.79 -8.76
C GLU A 115 3.76 12.71 -9.12
N TRP A 116 2.91 12.67 -8.09
CA TRP A 116 1.46 12.61 -8.26
C TRP A 116 0.90 13.89 -8.90
N LYS A 117 -0.02 13.71 -9.86
CA LYS A 117 -0.84 14.75 -10.48
C LYS A 117 -2.26 14.62 -9.95
N GLY A 118 -2.55 15.30 -8.85
CA GLY A 118 -3.80 15.11 -8.12
C GLY A 118 -3.88 13.70 -7.54
N THR A 119 -4.90 12.92 -7.92
CA THR A 119 -5.11 11.56 -7.42
C THR A 119 -4.49 10.48 -8.32
N TYR A 120 -3.56 10.84 -9.20
CA TYR A 120 -3.00 9.95 -10.21
C TYR A 120 -1.48 10.05 -10.32
N CYS A 121 -0.79 8.94 -10.56
CA CYS A 121 0.67 8.91 -10.77
C CYS A 121 1.06 7.93 -11.88
N GLU A 122 1.86 8.39 -12.86
CA GLU A 122 2.37 7.60 -14.01
C GLU A 122 3.89 7.56 -14.06
N ALA A 123 4.56 7.90 -12.95
CA ALA A 123 6.01 7.88 -12.93
C ALA A 123 6.52 6.44 -13.12
N LEU A 124 7.44 6.22 -14.06
CA LEU A 124 7.94 4.88 -14.40
C LEU A 124 8.53 4.14 -13.19
N ALA A 125 9.17 4.88 -12.28
CA ALA A 125 9.70 4.31 -11.05
C ALA A 125 8.61 4.33 -9.97
N ILE A 126 8.25 3.15 -9.46
CA ILE A 126 7.24 2.99 -8.41
C ILE A 126 7.53 3.85 -7.18
N SER A 127 8.79 4.05 -6.80
CA SER A 127 9.17 4.91 -5.67
C SER A 127 8.69 6.37 -5.83
N LYS A 128 8.49 6.83 -7.07
CA LYS A 128 7.93 8.14 -7.40
C LYS A 128 6.41 8.18 -7.33
N CYS A 129 5.72 7.08 -7.04
CA CYS A 129 4.30 7.06 -6.72
C CYS A 129 4.04 6.79 -5.22
N SER A 130 4.94 7.27 -4.36
CA SER A 130 4.79 7.17 -2.91
C SER A 130 3.75 8.15 -2.36
N PHE A 131 3.06 7.78 -1.30
CA PHE A 131 2.06 8.58 -0.59
C PHE A 131 2.14 8.29 0.91
N THR A 132 1.62 9.20 1.74
CA THR A 132 1.44 8.98 3.18
C THR A 132 -0.01 8.68 3.52
N HIS A 133 -0.21 7.95 4.62
CA HIS A 133 -1.52 7.56 5.17
C HIS A 133 -1.43 7.32 6.68
N GLN A 134 -2.57 7.15 7.35
CA GLN A 134 -2.68 6.82 8.78
C GLN A 134 -3.22 5.40 8.99
#